data_AF-A0A2D4HLT1-F1
#
_entry.id   AF-A0A2D4HLT1-F1
#
_cell.length_a   1.000
_cell.length_b   1.000
_cell.length_c   1.000
_cell.angle_alpha   90.00
_cell.angle_beta   90.00
_cell.angle_gamma   90.00
#
_symmetry.space_group_name_H-M   'P 1'
#
loop_
_entity.id
_entity.type
_entity.pdbx_description
1 polymer ?
#
loop_
_entity_poly.entity_id
_entity_poly.type
_entity_poly.pdbx_seq_one_letter_code
_entity_poly.pdbx_strand_id
1 'polypeptide(L)'
;STPTSPTEFPAHGPRTIPPLFPGRESHKSSSSSKHHSPKKGKANSLPEILREVTSVIEQAWKLPESERKKIIRRLYLKWHPDKNADNLDLANEVFKHLQNEINRLEKQAFIDQNADRASRRTFSSSASRFQSDKFSFQRFYTSWNQEATSHKSERQHSKEKSHSSTGPSYSQRFFVPPTFKSVGNPVEARRWLRQARANFSAARNDLHKNANEWVCFKCYLSTKLALIAADYAVRGKSDKDVKPTALAQKIEEYSQQLEGLTNDVHTLEAYGVDSLKTRYPDLLPFPQVPNDRFTSEVAMRVMECTACIIIKLENFIQQKI
;
A
#
# COMPACT_ATOMS: atom_id res chain seq x y z
N SER A 1 -16.96 75.50 -11.12
CA SER A 1 -16.10 75.68 -12.29
C SER A 1 -15.74 74.32 -12.87
N THR A 2 -16.35 73.97 -14.00
CA THR A 2 -15.94 72.95 -14.98
C THR A 2 -14.69 73.43 -15.74
N PRO A 3 -13.88 72.56 -16.38
CA PRO A 3 -14.21 71.87 -17.66
C PRO A 3 -13.85 70.36 -17.68
N THR A 4 -14.70 69.42 -18.12
CA THR A 4 -15.07 68.92 -19.49
C THR A 4 -14.05 68.03 -20.25
N SER A 5 -14.58 66.87 -20.69
CA SER A 5 -14.05 65.70 -21.44
C SER A 5 -13.62 65.96 -22.91
N PRO A 6 -13.18 64.94 -23.71
CA PRO A 6 -14.04 63.90 -24.35
C PRO A 6 -13.46 62.45 -24.24
N THR A 7 -14.25 61.34 -24.20
CA THR A 7 -15.06 60.68 -25.27
C THR A 7 -14.14 60.10 -26.38
N GLU A 8 -14.14 58.82 -26.79
CA GLU A 8 -15.25 58.00 -27.31
C GLU A 8 -14.81 56.52 -27.57
N PHE A 9 -15.77 55.59 -27.56
CA PHE A 9 -15.65 54.21 -28.06
C PHE A 9 -15.49 54.17 -29.60
N PRO A 10 -15.14 53.00 -30.18
CA PRO A 10 -16.09 52.45 -31.15
C PRO A 10 -16.37 50.95 -31.01
N ALA A 11 -17.61 50.61 -31.36
CA ALA A 11 -18.19 49.28 -31.38
C ALA A 11 -17.96 48.51 -32.70
N HIS A 12 -18.21 47.21 -32.61
CA HIS A 12 -18.40 46.14 -33.61
C HIS A 12 -18.51 46.47 -35.12
N GLY A 13 -17.75 45.70 -35.92
CA GLY A 13 -17.96 45.44 -37.36
C GLY A 13 -17.34 44.08 -37.78
N PRO A 14 -17.77 43.44 -38.89
CA PRO A 14 -17.87 41.98 -38.99
C PRO A 14 -16.79 41.25 -39.82
N ARG A 15 -16.68 39.94 -39.55
CA ARG A 15 -16.22 38.80 -40.40
C ARG A 15 -14.82 38.86 -41.05
N THR A 16 -14.07 37.76 -40.91
CA THR A 16 -13.80 36.85 -42.05
C THR A 16 -13.20 35.51 -41.60
N ILE A 17 -13.82 34.44 -42.08
CA ILE A 17 -13.42 33.03 -41.97
C ILE A 17 -12.28 32.76 -42.96
N PRO A 18 -11.21 32.01 -42.61
CA PRO A 18 -10.22 31.56 -43.59
C PRO A 18 -10.80 30.47 -44.51
N PRO A 19 -10.46 30.46 -45.81
CA PRO A 19 -11.23 29.78 -46.83
C PRO A 19 -10.96 28.27 -46.91
N LEU A 20 -12.06 27.52 -47.02
CA LEU A 20 -12.15 26.27 -47.80
C LEU A 20 -11.92 26.57 -49.28
N PHE A 21 -11.23 25.69 -50.01
CA PHE A 21 -11.48 25.26 -51.41
C PHE A 21 -10.28 24.40 -51.90
N PRO A 22 -10.40 23.60 -52.98
CA PRO A 22 -11.52 22.80 -53.46
C PRO A 22 -11.11 21.32 -53.71
N GLY A 23 -12.10 20.45 -53.87
CA GLY A 23 -11.89 19.11 -54.43
C GLY A 23 -11.81 19.10 -55.96
N ARG A 24 -11.14 18.08 -56.50
CA ARG A 24 -11.42 17.43 -57.80
C ARG A 24 -10.73 16.06 -57.85
N GLU A 25 -11.51 14.99 -57.78
CA GLU A 25 -11.91 14.11 -58.90
C GLU A 25 -10.83 13.09 -59.33
N SER A 26 -11.00 11.88 -58.78
CA SER A 26 -11.02 10.58 -59.43
C SER A 26 -10.35 10.39 -60.81
N HIS A 27 -9.32 9.55 -60.85
CA HIS A 27 -9.17 8.56 -61.92
C HIS A 27 -8.93 7.16 -61.35
N LYS A 28 -9.81 6.26 -61.76
CA LYS A 28 -9.88 4.83 -61.49
C LYS A 28 -9.10 4.12 -62.58
N SER A 29 -8.09 3.33 -62.21
CA SER A 29 -7.63 2.21 -63.04
C SER A 29 -7.35 1.02 -62.12
N SER A 30 -8.19 0.00 -62.32
CA SER A 30 -8.23 -1.30 -61.67
C SER A 30 -7.14 -2.26 -62.17
N SER A 31 -6.94 -3.35 -61.40
CA SER A 31 -6.18 -4.60 -61.68
C SER A 31 -4.69 -4.54 -61.34
N SER A 32 -4.04 -5.50 -60.67
CA SER A 32 -4.44 -6.79 -60.10
C SER A 32 -3.30 -7.33 -59.21
N SER A 33 -3.66 -7.96 -58.08
CA SER A 33 -2.95 -9.07 -57.40
C SER A 33 -1.42 -9.01 -57.18
N LYS A 34 -1.01 -8.85 -55.92
CA LYS A 34 -0.21 -9.88 -55.21
C LYS A 34 -0.16 -9.59 -53.71
N HIS A 35 -0.76 -10.49 -52.93
CA HIS A 35 -0.61 -10.58 -51.49
C HIS A 35 0.87 -10.61 -51.08
N HIS A 36 1.28 -9.73 -50.16
CA HIS A 36 2.45 -9.96 -49.32
C HIS A 36 2.24 -9.41 -47.90
N SER A 37 1.50 -10.16 -47.10
CA SER A 37 1.90 -10.38 -45.70
C SER A 37 2.77 -11.64 -45.73
N PRO A 38 3.95 -11.67 -45.09
CA PRO A 38 3.97 -12.15 -43.70
C PRO A 38 5.15 -11.63 -42.85
N LYS A 39 4.92 -11.34 -41.55
CA LYS A 39 5.76 -11.83 -40.44
C LYS A 39 4.93 -11.92 -39.14
N LYS A 40 3.97 -12.85 -39.13
CA LYS A 40 3.63 -13.60 -37.91
C LYS A 40 4.56 -14.80 -37.86
N GLY A 41 5.24 -15.01 -36.73
CA GLY A 41 5.99 -16.23 -36.45
C GLY A 41 7.44 -16.00 -36.01
N LYS A 42 7.62 -15.80 -34.71
CA LYS A 42 8.27 -16.85 -33.94
C LYS A 42 7.28 -17.23 -32.85
N ALA A 43 6.63 -18.39 -33.00
CA ALA A 43 6.22 -19.10 -31.82
C ALA A 43 7.54 -19.40 -31.10
N ASN A 44 7.86 -18.64 -30.05
CA ASN A 44 9.05 -18.92 -29.25
C ASN A 44 8.88 -20.38 -28.81
N SER A 45 9.80 -21.24 -29.21
CA SER A 45 9.74 -22.64 -28.79
C SER A 45 9.82 -22.64 -27.27
N LEU A 46 9.05 -23.51 -26.61
CA LEU A 46 9.03 -23.65 -25.15
C LEU A 46 10.45 -23.54 -24.53
N PRO A 47 11.50 -24.21 -25.05
CA PRO A 47 12.85 -24.08 -24.52
C PRO A 47 13.43 -22.66 -24.53
N GLU A 48 13.09 -21.85 -25.54
CA GLU A 48 13.54 -20.47 -25.65
C GLU A 48 12.86 -19.57 -24.61
N ILE A 49 11.58 -19.82 -24.34
CA ILE A 49 10.82 -19.13 -23.29
C ILE A 49 11.37 -19.48 -21.91
N LEU A 50 11.63 -20.76 -21.65
CA LEU A 50 12.22 -21.21 -20.38
C LEU A 50 13.59 -20.56 -20.14
N ARG A 51 14.43 -20.47 -21.18
CA ARG A 51 15.72 -19.80 -21.12
C ARG A 51 15.59 -18.30 -20.84
N GLU A 52 14.64 -17.62 -21.48
CA GLU A 52 14.36 -16.21 -21.22
C GLU A 52 13.91 -16.00 -19.77
N VAL A 53 13.00 -16.86 -19.27
CA VAL A 53 12.53 -16.81 -17.88
C VAL A 53 13.68 -17.01 -16.90
N THR A 54 14.55 -18.01 -17.11
CA THR A 54 15.76 -18.19 -16.28
C THR A 54 16.63 -16.93 -16.30
N SER A 55 16.90 -16.37 -17.49
CA SER A 55 17.75 -15.18 -17.63
C SER A 55 17.20 -13.98 -16.87
N VAL A 56 15.89 -13.74 -16.95
CA VAL A 56 15.23 -12.63 -16.24
C VAL A 56 15.27 -12.86 -14.73
N ILE A 57 15.09 -14.09 -14.25
CA ILE A 57 15.17 -14.39 -12.81
C ILE A 57 16.60 -14.21 -12.28
N GLU A 58 17.61 -14.67 -13.00
CA GLU A 58 19.01 -14.48 -12.63
C GLU A 58 19.40 -12.99 -12.60
N GLN A 59 18.93 -12.20 -13.57
CA GLN A 59 19.10 -10.74 -13.55
C GLN A 59 18.37 -10.10 -12.38
N ALA A 60 17.14 -10.53 -12.09
CA ALA A 60 16.38 -10.04 -10.94
C ALA A 60 17.09 -10.34 -9.62
N TRP A 61 17.83 -11.44 -9.53
CA TRP A 61 18.59 -11.81 -8.32
C TRP A 61 19.83 -10.95 -8.06
N LYS A 62 20.30 -10.20 -9.07
CA LYS A 62 21.38 -9.21 -8.92
C LYS A 62 20.90 -7.85 -8.39
N LEU A 63 19.58 -7.63 -8.38
CA LEU A 63 18.97 -6.39 -7.95
C LEU A 63 18.59 -6.42 -6.45
N PRO A 64 18.38 -5.23 -5.84
CA PRO A 64 17.86 -5.16 -4.48
C PRO A 64 16.53 -5.91 -4.31
N GLU A 65 16.30 -6.40 -3.09
CA GLU A 65 15.18 -7.28 -2.77
C GLU A 65 13.81 -6.70 -3.15
N SER A 66 13.61 -5.38 -3.08
CA SER A 66 12.38 -4.70 -3.49
C SER A 66 12.09 -4.80 -4.99
N GLU A 67 13.11 -4.58 -5.83
CA GLU A 67 12.98 -4.63 -7.29
C GLU A 67 12.90 -6.08 -7.79
N ARG A 68 13.68 -6.98 -7.20
CA ARG A 68 13.59 -8.43 -7.43
C ARG A 68 12.15 -8.94 -7.26
N LYS A 69 11.48 -8.54 -6.17
CA LYS A 69 10.08 -8.94 -5.90
C LYS A 69 9.11 -8.47 -6.98
N LYS A 70 9.27 -7.25 -7.50
CA LYS A 70 8.39 -6.70 -8.54
C LYS A 70 8.54 -7.50 -9.84
N ILE A 71 9.78 -7.83 -10.23
CA ILE A 71 10.05 -8.59 -11.46
C ILE A 71 9.48 -10.00 -11.35
N ILE A 72 9.71 -10.68 -10.23
CA ILE A 72 9.18 -12.02 -9.98
C ILE A 72 7.65 -12.02 -9.97
N ARG A 73 7.01 -11.06 -9.29
CA ARG A 73 5.54 -10.92 -9.29
C ARG A 73 4.99 -10.75 -10.71
N ARG A 74 5.65 -9.94 -11.55
CA ARG A 74 5.24 -9.75 -12.94
C ARG A 74 5.34 -11.04 -13.75
N LEU A 75 6.45 -11.79 -13.62
CA LEU A 75 6.61 -13.09 -14.28
C LEU A 75 5.54 -14.09 -13.81
N TYR A 76 5.30 -14.14 -12.50
CA TYR A 76 4.31 -15.02 -11.88
C TYR A 76 2.90 -14.78 -12.42
N LEU A 77 2.47 -13.51 -12.44
CA LEU A 77 1.15 -13.14 -12.94
C LEU A 77 1.04 -13.25 -14.47
N LYS A 78 2.15 -13.14 -15.21
CA LYS A 78 2.17 -13.27 -16.68
C LYS A 78 1.98 -14.72 -17.12
N TRP A 79 2.67 -15.65 -16.47
CA TRP A 79 2.68 -17.07 -16.84
C TRP A 79 1.71 -17.93 -16.02
N HIS A 80 0.85 -17.32 -15.20
CA HIS A 80 -0.15 -18.08 -14.44
C HIS A 80 -1.10 -18.84 -15.39
N PRO A 81 -1.36 -20.13 -15.15
CA PRO A 81 -2.16 -20.97 -16.06
C PRO A 81 -3.58 -20.45 -16.28
N ASP A 82 -4.21 -19.84 -15.26
CA ASP A 82 -5.57 -19.28 -15.39
C ASP A 82 -5.68 -18.11 -16.39
N LYS A 83 -4.59 -17.37 -16.63
CA LYS A 83 -4.56 -16.26 -17.61
C LYS A 83 -4.18 -16.69 -19.02
N ASN A 84 -3.73 -17.92 -19.20
CA ASN A 84 -3.24 -18.48 -20.45
C ASN A 84 -4.06 -19.72 -20.84
N ALA A 85 -5.39 -19.61 -20.76
CA ALA A 85 -6.30 -20.73 -21.03
C ALA A 85 -6.15 -21.32 -22.45
N ASP A 86 -5.73 -20.49 -23.42
CA ASP A 86 -5.51 -20.90 -24.81
C ASP A 86 -4.18 -21.66 -25.00
N ASN A 87 -3.24 -21.58 -24.05
CA ASN A 87 -1.91 -22.20 -24.10
C ASN A 87 -1.55 -22.81 -22.74
N LEU A 88 -2.46 -23.62 -22.19
CA LEU A 88 -2.40 -24.11 -20.81
C LEU A 88 -1.15 -24.95 -20.54
N ASP A 89 -0.76 -25.82 -21.47
CA ASP A 89 0.42 -26.69 -21.34
C ASP A 89 1.72 -25.87 -21.27
N LEU A 90 1.87 -24.92 -22.20
CA LEU A 90 2.99 -23.99 -22.23
C LEU A 90 3.07 -23.16 -20.94
N ALA A 91 1.94 -22.63 -20.48
CA ALA A 91 1.90 -21.82 -19.28
C ALA A 91 2.23 -22.64 -18.02
N ASN A 92 1.71 -23.87 -17.91
CA ASN A 92 2.02 -24.77 -16.80
C ASN A 92 3.50 -25.12 -16.73
N GLU A 93 4.13 -25.43 -17.87
CA GLU A 93 5.56 -25.75 -17.92
C GLU A 93 6.43 -24.55 -17.56
N VAL A 94 6.11 -23.37 -18.10
CA VAL A 94 6.83 -22.13 -17.77
C VAL A 94 6.62 -21.72 -16.31
N PHE A 95 5.42 -21.90 -15.78
CA PHE A 95 5.09 -21.59 -14.40
C PHE A 95 5.78 -22.53 -13.41
N LYS A 96 5.81 -23.83 -13.71
CA LYS A 96 6.56 -24.82 -12.92
C LYS A 96 8.05 -24.51 -12.94
N HIS A 97 8.60 -24.17 -14.11
CA HIS A 97 10.00 -23.79 -14.25
C HIS A 97 10.34 -22.52 -13.46
N LEU A 98 9.49 -21.50 -13.54
CA LEU A 98 9.60 -20.27 -12.75
C LEU A 98 9.66 -20.57 -11.24
N GLN A 99 8.77 -21.43 -10.73
CA GLN A 99 8.77 -21.82 -9.32
C GLN A 99 10.04 -22.57 -8.92
N ASN A 100 10.52 -23.49 -9.77
CA ASN A 100 11.74 -24.26 -9.52
C ASN A 100 12.97 -23.35 -9.47
N GLU A 101 13.06 -22.40 -10.40
CA GLU A 101 14.18 -21.48 -10.51
C GLU A 101 14.28 -20.52 -9.32
N ILE A 102 13.12 -20.03 -8.85
CA ILE A 102 13.06 -19.21 -7.63
C ILE A 102 13.49 -20.03 -6.40
N ASN A 103 13.01 -21.26 -6.26
CA ASN A 103 13.43 -22.15 -5.18
C ASN A 103 14.93 -22.47 -5.23
N ARG A 104 15.50 -22.65 -6.44
CA ARG A 104 16.94 -22.89 -6.66
C ARG A 104 17.76 -21.73 -6.11
N LEU A 105 17.41 -20.50 -6.48
CA LEU A 105 18.15 -19.30 -6.07
C LEU A 105 17.91 -18.91 -4.61
N GLU A 106 16.73 -19.18 -4.04
CA GLU A 106 16.49 -19.02 -2.60
C GLU A 106 17.37 -19.99 -1.78
N LYS A 107 17.47 -21.26 -2.21
CA LYS A 107 18.34 -22.25 -1.57
C LYS A 107 19.81 -21.88 -1.71
N GLN A 108 20.25 -21.43 -2.89
CA GLN A 108 21.63 -20.99 -3.10
C GLN A 108 21.99 -19.79 -2.20
N ALA A 109 21.13 -18.77 -2.15
CA ALA A 109 21.34 -17.61 -1.29
C ALA A 109 21.37 -17.98 0.20
N PHE A 110 20.64 -19.02 0.61
CA PHE A 110 20.71 -19.54 1.97
C PHE A 110 22.04 -20.25 2.26
N ILE A 111 22.54 -21.06 1.33
CA ILE A 111 23.81 -21.79 1.44
C ILE A 111 24.99 -20.81 1.51
N ASP A 112 25.06 -19.81 0.62
CA ASP A 112 26.14 -18.82 0.57
C ASP A 112 26.22 -18.04 1.91
N GLN A 113 25.08 -17.64 2.46
CA GLN A 113 25.01 -16.95 3.75
C GLN A 113 25.40 -17.81 4.96
N ASN A 114 25.30 -19.14 4.84
CA ASN A 114 25.68 -20.07 5.89
C ASN A 114 27.17 -20.43 5.78
N ALA A 115 27.73 -20.49 4.57
CA ALA A 115 29.17 -20.66 4.33
C ALA A 115 29.99 -19.48 4.88
N ASP A 116 29.54 -18.24 4.66
CA ASP A 116 30.15 -17.03 5.24
C ASP A 116 30.14 -17.00 6.77
N ARG A 117 29.13 -17.63 7.39
CA ARG A 117 29.01 -17.77 8.85
C ARG A 117 29.82 -18.94 9.40
N ALA A 118 29.91 -20.05 8.67
CA ALA A 118 30.66 -21.24 9.06
C ALA A 118 32.17 -20.99 9.09
N SER A 119 32.69 -20.08 8.26
CA SER A 119 34.10 -19.68 8.29
C SER A 119 34.51 -18.92 9.57
N ARG A 120 33.56 -18.46 10.41
CA ARG A 120 33.84 -17.64 11.61
C ARG A 120 33.56 -18.31 12.96
N ARG A 121 33.18 -19.60 13.04
CA ARG A 121 32.90 -20.25 14.34
C ARG A 121 33.35 -21.72 14.41
N THR A 122 34.04 -22.04 15.50
CA THR A 122 34.54 -23.37 15.89
C THR A 122 33.58 -24.16 16.80
N PHE A 123 32.33 -23.73 17.00
CA PHE A 123 31.38 -24.47 17.85
C PHE A 123 30.01 -24.62 17.18
N SER A 124 29.61 -25.88 17.03
CA SER A 124 28.29 -26.30 16.55
C SER A 124 27.21 -25.91 17.56
N SER A 125 26.23 -25.13 17.13
CA SER A 125 25.02 -24.87 17.90
C SER A 125 23.80 -25.10 17.03
N SER A 126 22.99 -26.06 17.45
CA SER A 126 21.76 -26.55 16.83
C SER A 126 20.66 -25.49 16.85
N ALA A 127 20.75 -24.48 15.98
CA ALA A 127 19.76 -23.41 15.87
C ALA A 127 18.82 -23.61 14.67
N SER A 128 18.07 -24.73 14.66
CA SER A 128 17.06 -25.03 13.63
C SER A 128 15.65 -24.49 13.94
N ARG A 129 15.43 -23.85 15.10
CA ARG A 129 14.09 -23.46 15.56
C ARG A 129 13.71 -21.98 15.39
N PHE A 130 14.61 -21.10 14.94
CA PHE A 130 14.37 -19.65 14.91
C PHE A 130 14.73 -18.97 13.57
N GLN A 131 14.35 -19.57 12.45
CA GLN A 131 14.64 -19.03 11.10
C GLN A 131 13.37 -18.67 10.30
N SER A 132 12.25 -18.41 10.99
CA SER A 132 10.97 -18.06 10.35
C SER A 132 10.87 -16.61 9.84
N ASP A 133 11.85 -15.75 10.14
CA ASP A 133 11.79 -14.31 9.83
C ASP A 133 12.41 -13.93 8.47
N LYS A 134 12.93 -14.89 7.70
CA LYS A 134 13.43 -14.58 6.35
C LYS A 134 12.32 -14.65 5.32
N PHE A 135 12.28 -13.61 4.48
CA PHE A 135 11.39 -13.49 3.34
C PHE A 135 11.47 -14.73 2.44
N SER A 136 10.34 -15.38 2.18
CA SER A 136 10.24 -16.53 1.28
C SER A 136 9.12 -16.30 0.27
N PHE A 137 9.43 -16.45 -1.02
CA PHE A 137 8.45 -16.34 -2.10
C PHE A 137 7.30 -17.36 -1.98
N GLN A 138 7.55 -18.49 -1.32
CA GLN A 138 6.52 -19.51 -1.03
C GLN A 138 5.32 -18.95 -0.29
N ARG A 139 5.53 -18.04 0.67
CA ARG A 139 4.43 -17.40 1.43
C ARG A 139 3.65 -16.40 0.57
N PHE A 140 4.28 -15.81 -0.44
CA PHE A 140 3.65 -14.83 -1.33
C PHE A 140 2.85 -15.50 -2.45
N TYR A 141 3.25 -16.69 -2.91
CA TYR A 141 2.54 -17.44 -3.95
C TYR A 141 1.08 -17.71 -3.60
N THR A 142 0.75 -18.00 -2.35
CA THR A 142 -0.65 -18.18 -1.93
C THR A 142 -1.48 -16.92 -2.18
N SER A 143 -0.95 -15.74 -1.83
CA SER A 143 -1.62 -14.46 -2.06
C SER A 143 -1.70 -14.10 -3.54
N TRP A 144 -0.62 -14.35 -4.31
CA TRP A 144 -0.62 -14.08 -5.75
C TRP A 144 -1.46 -15.07 -6.56
N ASN A 145 -1.63 -16.32 -6.11
CA ASN A 145 -2.57 -17.27 -6.73
C ASN A 145 -4.01 -16.81 -6.57
N GLN A 146 -4.37 -16.32 -5.38
CA GLN A 146 -5.69 -15.73 -5.16
C GLN A 146 -5.88 -14.51 -6.06
N GLU A 147 -4.90 -13.62 -6.13
CA GLU A 147 -4.94 -12.44 -7.01
C GLU A 147 -5.07 -12.83 -8.48
N ALA A 148 -4.27 -13.80 -8.95
CA ALA A 148 -4.28 -14.27 -10.33
C ALA A 148 -5.62 -14.89 -10.75
N THR A 149 -6.33 -15.53 -9.81
CA THR A 149 -7.60 -16.25 -10.04
C THR A 149 -8.84 -15.34 -9.86
N SER A 150 -8.74 -14.30 -9.02
CA SER A 150 -9.87 -13.41 -8.65
C SER A 150 -10.52 -12.64 -9.82
N HIS A 151 -9.78 -12.38 -10.90
CA HIS A 151 -10.32 -11.65 -12.05
C HIS A 151 -11.30 -12.46 -12.92
N LYS A 152 -11.36 -13.78 -12.74
CA LYS A 152 -12.28 -14.66 -13.48
C LYS A 152 -13.64 -14.77 -12.81
N SER A 153 -13.68 -14.88 -11.48
CA SER A 153 -14.94 -14.90 -10.71
C SER A 153 -15.72 -13.61 -10.93
N GLU A 154 -15.06 -12.45 -10.87
CA GLU A 154 -15.71 -11.16 -11.12
C GLU A 154 -16.24 -11.01 -12.56
N ARG A 155 -15.54 -11.56 -13.57
CA ARG A 155 -16.03 -11.61 -14.96
C ARG A 155 -17.18 -12.62 -15.16
N GLN A 156 -17.15 -13.78 -14.51
CA GLN A 156 -18.21 -14.79 -14.60
C GLN A 156 -19.48 -14.31 -13.91
N HIS A 157 -19.36 -13.72 -12.72
CA HIS A 157 -20.49 -13.18 -11.96
C HIS A 157 -21.13 -11.97 -12.64
N SER A 158 -20.33 -11.19 -13.39
CA SER A 158 -20.84 -10.10 -14.24
C SER A 158 -21.58 -10.62 -15.47
N LYS A 159 -21.21 -11.79 -16.01
CA LYS A 159 -21.87 -12.39 -17.18
C LYS A 159 -23.17 -13.13 -16.83
N GLU A 160 -23.23 -13.74 -15.66
CA GLU A 160 -24.42 -14.46 -15.18
C GLU A 160 -25.59 -13.55 -14.77
N LYS A 161 -25.32 -12.30 -14.38
CA LYS A 161 -26.35 -11.31 -14.03
C LYS A 161 -26.97 -10.57 -15.23
N SER A 162 -26.52 -10.82 -16.46
CA SER A 162 -26.99 -10.09 -17.66
C SER A 162 -28.03 -10.84 -18.50
N HIS A 163 -28.73 -11.82 -17.93
CA HIS A 163 -29.90 -12.45 -18.56
C HIS A 163 -31.21 -12.11 -17.85
N SER A 164 -31.46 -10.83 -17.57
CA SER A 164 -32.83 -10.34 -17.35
C SER A 164 -32.89 -8.83 -17.59
N SER A 165 -33.89 -8.41 -18.36
CA SER A 165 -34.34 -7.03 -18.59
C SER A 165 -33.81 -6.32 -19.85
N THR A 166 -34.72 -6.26 -20.82
CA THR A 166 -34.77 -5.42 -22.01
C THR A 166 -34.87 -3.94 -21.61
N GLY A 167 -33.98 -3.07 -22.11
CA GLY A 167 -34.10 -1.60 -21.98
C GLY A 167 -32.99 -0.85 -22.73
N PRO A 168 -33.27 0.29 -23.38
CA PRO A 168 -32.45 0.80 -24.48
C PRO A 168 -31.18 1.53 -24.04
N SER A 169 -30.19 1.37 -24.92
CA SER A 169 -28.85 1.96 -24.97
C SER A 169 -28.72 3.38 -24.42
N TYR A 170 -28.08 3.52 -23.26
CA TYR A 170 -27.38 4.75 -22.88
C TYR A 170 -25.89 4.47 -22.87
N SER A 171 -25.19 5.22 -23.73
CA SER A 171 -23.75 5.26 -23.95
C SER A 171 -22.92 4.97 -22.67
N GLN A 172 -22.08 3.93 -22.72
CA GLN A 172 -20.99 3.73 -21.76
C GLN A 172 -20.05 4.94 -21.80
N ARG A 173 -20.32 5.93 -20.96
CA ARG A 173 -19.27 6.83 -20.51
C ARG A 173 -18.30 5.99 -19.69
N PHE A 174 -17.09 5.84 -20.20
CA PHE A 174 -15.95 5.33 -19.46
C PHE A 174 -15.92 6.03 -18.09
N PHE A 175 -16.13 5.26 -17.02
CA PHE A 175 -15.84 5.72 -15.67
C PHE A 175 -14.32 5.85 -15.57
N VAL A 176 -13.81 7.04 -15.82
CA VAL A 176 -12.46 7.42 -15.43
C VAL A 176 -12.58 7.87 -13.97
N PRO A 177 -12.06 7.12 -12.99
CA PRO A 177 -12.13 7.54 -11.59
C PRO A 177 -11.50 8.94 -11.45
N PRO A 178 -12.14 9.86 -10.72
CA PRO A 178 -11.65 11.23 -10.63
C PRO A 178 -10.35 11.27 -9.84
N THR A 179 -9.24 11.51 -10.55
CA THR A 179 -7.94 12.02 -10.07
C THR A 179 -7.16 11.17 -9.06
N PHE A 180 -5.82 11.21 -9.20
CA PHE A 180 -4.80 10.73 -8.25
C PHE A 180 -4.84 11.48 -6.90
N LYS A 181 -5.99 11.60 -6.25
CA LYS A 181 -6.04 11.87 -4.81
C LYS A 181 -5.77 10.54 -4.13
N SER A 182 -4.79 10.52 -3.22
CA SER A 182 -4.45 9.34 -2.44
C SER A 182 -5.72 8.76 -1.83
N VAL A 183 -6.27 7.70 -2.42
CA VAL A 183 -7.46 7.05 -1.90
C VAL A 183 -7.02 6.41 -0.59
N GLY A 184 -7.71 6.73 0.50
CA GLY A 184 -7.47 6.12 1.79
C GLY A 184 -7.39 4.59 1.70
N ASN A 185 -6.72 3.96 2.65
CA ASN A 185 -6.67 2.51 2.78
C ASN A 185 -7.51 2.09 4.01
N PRO A 186 -8.82 1.89 3.85
CA PRO A 186 -9.72 1.58 4.97
C PRO A 186 -9.44 0.20 5.58
N VAL A 187 -8.86 -0.73 4.81
CA VAL A 187 -8.48 -2.07 5.30
C VAL A 187 -7.32 -1.98 6.28
N GLU A 188 -6.25 -1.28 5.91
CA GLU A 188 -5.13 -1.05 6.82
C GLU A 188 -5.57 -0.16 8.00
N ALA A 189 -6.36 0.89 7.78
CA ALA A 189 -6.89 1.72 8.87
C ALA A 189 -7.59 0.86 9.94
N ARG A 190 -8.49 -0.04 9.56
CA ARG A 190 -9.14 -0.98 10.50
C ARG A 190 -8.15 -1.92 11.18
N ARG A 191 -7.15 -2.42 10.46
CA ARG A 191 -6.12 -3.31 11.02
C ARG A 191 -5.31 -2.62 12.11
N TRP A 192 -4.85 -1.40 11.85
CA TRP A 192 -4.08 -0.59 12.81
C TRP A 192 -4.94 -0.18 14.01
N LEU A 193 -6.17 0.24 13.76
CA LEU A 193 -7.12 0.63 14.81
C LEU A 193 -7.47 -0.54 15.74
N ARG A 194 -7.61 -1.76 15.20
CA ARG A 194 -7.84 -2.96 16.01
C ARG A 194 -6.69 -3.20 16.99
N GLN A 195 -5.44 -2.99 16.57
CA GLN A 195 -4.29 -3.11 17.47
C GLN A 195 -4.24 -1.96 18.49
N ALA A 196 -4.60 -0.72 18.09
CA ALA A 196 -4.70 0.40 19.01
C ALA A 196 -5.70 0.11 20.16
N ARG A 197 -6.88 -0.42 19.82
CA ARG A 197 -7.90 -0.87 20.80
C ARG A 197 -7.38 -1.98 21.72
N ALA A 198 -6.68 -2.97 21.17
CA ALA A 198 -6.10 -4.05 21.95
C ALA A 198 -5.06 -3.53 22.95
N ASN A 199 -4.19 -2.59 22.54
CA ASN A 199 -3.21 -1.95 23.42
C ASN A 199 -3.90 -1.18 24.55
N PHE A 200 -4.95 -0.40 24.24
CA PHE A 200 -5.69 0.35 25.26
C PHE A 200 -6.40 -0.58 26.26
N SER A 201 -7.05 -1.63 25.76
CA SER A 201 -7.68 -2.66 26.60
C SER A 201 -6.65 -3.32 27.53
N ALA A 202 -5.47 -3.66 26.99
CA ALA A 202 -4.39 -4.27 27.76
C ALA A 202 -3.75 -3.34 28.81
N ALA A 203 -3.93 -2.01 28.71
CA ALA A 203 -3.45 -1.07 29.71
C ALA A 203 -4.19 -1.25 31.04
N ARG A 204 -5.48 -1.59 30.99
CA ARG A 204 -6.30 -1.86 32.18
C ARG A 204 -5.77 -3.03 33.02
N ASN A 205 -5.03 -3.94 32.40
CA ASN A 205 -4.48 -5.11 33.10
C ASN A 205 -3.40 -4.74 34.11
N ASP A 206 -2.79 -3.56 34.01
CA ASP A 206 -1.68 -3.14 34.88
C ASP A 206 -2.10 -2.11 35.95
N LEU A 207 -3.37 -1.65 35.90
CA LEU A 207 -3.92 -0.73 36.90
C LEU A 207 -3.87 -1.35 38.30
N HIS A 208 -3.44 -0.54 39.27
CA HIS A 208 -3.31 -0.92 40.69
C HIS A 208 -2.37 -2.10 40.96
N LYS A 209 -1.44 -2.40 40.03
CA LYS A 209 -0.45 -3.49 40.17
C LYS A 209 0.99 -3.01 40.36
N ASN A 210 1.17 -1.74 40.74
CA ASN A 210 2.48 -1.10 40.78
C ASN A 210 3.23 -1.22 39.43
N ALA A 211 2.51 -0.99 38.33
CA ALA A 211 3.00 -1.13 36.96
C ALA A 211 2.51 0.05 36.09
N ASN A 212 2.49 1.25 36.68
CA ASN A 212 1.92 2.46 36.08
C ASN A 212 2.67 2.89 34.80
N GLU A 213 3.97 2.61 34.71
CA GLU A 213 4.78 2.82 33.52
C GLU A 213 4.28 1.99 32.32
N TRP A 214 3.78 0.78 32.59
CA TRP A 214 3.19 -0.09 31.55
C TRP A 214 1.82 0.38 31.10
N VAL A 215 0.99 0.90 32.03
CA VAL A 215 -0.25 1.60 31.69
C VAL A 215 0.06 2.76 30.73
N CYS A 216 0.99 3.63 31.12
CA CYS A 216 1.38 4.80 30.32
C CYS A 216 1.94 4.41 28.96
N PHE A 217 2.84 3.42 28.90
CA PHE A 217 3.43 2.96 27.64
C PHE A 217 2.40 2.34 26.69
N LYS A 218 1.46 1.53 27.21
CA LYS A 218 0.38 0.94 26.40
C LYS A 218 -0.58 2.01 25.88
N CYS A 219 -0.89 3.03 26.68
CA CYS A 219 -1.65 4.21 26.27
C CYS A 219 -0.95 5.02 25.17
N TYR A 220 0.36 5.25 25.31
CA TYR A 220 1.18 5.87 24.26
C TYR A 220 1.14 5.08 22.96
N LEU A 221 1.32 3.75 23.01
CA LEU A 221 1.25 2.90 21.82
C LEU A 221 -0.14 2.89 21.22
N SER A 222 -1.20 2.85 22.03
CA SER A 222 -2.58 2.93 21.55
C SER A 222 -2.82 4.23 20.76
N THR A 223 -2.45 5.37 21.35
CA THR A 223 -2.54 6.69 20.72
C THR A 223 -1.77 6.74 19.40
N LYS A 224 -0.50 6.31 19.40
CA LYS A 224 0.34 6.29 18.20
C LYS A 224 -0.27 5.45 17.07
N LEU A 225 -0.78 4.26 17.39
CA LEU A 225 -1.35 3.36 16.38
C LEU A 225 -2.70 3.85 15.86
N ALA A 226 -3.51 4.51 16.68
CA ALA A 226 -4.77 5.10 16.25
C ALA A 226 -4.55 6.31 15.32
N LEU A 227 -3.54 7.14 15.59
CA LEU A 227 -3.13 8.21 14.69
C LEU A 227 -2.67 7.64 13.34
N ILE A 228 -1.83 6.60 13.35
CA ILE A 228 -1.44 5.88 12.14
C ILE A 228 -2.67 5.36 11.38
N ALA A 229 -3.65 4.79 12.09
CA ALA A 229 -4.88 4.32 11.48
C ALA A 229 -5.68 5.42 10.78
N ALA A 230 -5.80 6.60 11.40
CA ALA A 230 -6.47 7.77 10.81
C ALA A 230 -5.74 8.27 9.56
N ASP A 231 -4.41 8.28 9.59
CA ASP A 231 -3.59 8.68 8.45
C ASP A 231 -3.71 7.68 7.27
N TYR A 232 -3.78 6.37 7.56
CA TYR A 232 -4.14 5.36 6.57
C TYR A 232 -5.56 5.58 6.02
N ALA A 233 -6.54 5.95 6.85
CA ALA A 233 -7.91 6.17 6.40
C ALA A 233 -8.04 7.34 5.41
N VAL A 234 -7.16 8.35 5.50
CA VAL A 234 -7.18 9.52 4.61
C VAL A 234 -6.23 9.36 3.42
N ARG A 235 -4.97 8.98 3.66
CA ARG A 235 -3.92 8.98 2.63
C ARG A 235 -3.49 7.59 2.18
N GLY A 236 -3.91 6.52 2.86
CA GLY A 236 -3.50 5.16 2.53
C GLY A 236 -2.04 4.82 2.87
N LYS A 237 -1.33 5.72 3.56
CA LYS A 237 0.04 5.55 4.06
C LYS A 237 0.25 6.36 5.32
N SER A 238 1.21 5.95 6.15
CA SER A 238 1.62 6.70 7.33
C SER A 238 3.10 6.45 7.65
N ASP A 239 3.72 7.39 8.34
CA ASP A 239 5.12 7.32 8.78
C ASP A 239 5.16 6.92 10.27
N LYS A 240 5.89 5.83 10.57
CA LYS A 240 5.96 5.25 11.92
C LYS A 240 7.05 5.89 12.77
N ASP A 241 7.99 6.59 12.14
CA ASP A 241 9.14 7.19 12.82
C ASP A 241 8.82 8.61 13.33
N VAL A 242 7.71 9.19 12.84
CA VAL A 242 7.18 10.46 13.33
C VAL A 242 6.59 10.30 14.74
N LYS A 243 6.87 11.27 15.61
CA LYS A 243 6.31 11.33 16.96
C LYS A 243 4.79 11.55 16.93
N PRO A 244 4.02 11.02 17.92
CA PRO A 244 2.57 11.17 17.95
C PRO A 244 2.06 12.61 17.79
N THR A 245 2.62 13.60 18.50
CA THR A 245 2.16 15.00 18.38
C THR A 245 2.35 15.58 16.98
N ALA A 246 3.49 15.32 16.33
CA ALA A 246 3.73 15.78 14.96
C ALA A 246 2.84 15.06 13.93
N LEU A 247 2.45 13.81 14.21
CA LEU A 247 1.48 13.09 13.38
C LEU A 247 0.05 13.61 13.61
N ALA A 248 -0.31 13.93 14.85
CA ALA A 248 -1.60 14.51 15.22
C ALA A 248 -1.86 15.86 14.54
N GLN A 249 -0.84 16.73 14.47
CA GLN A 249 -0.93 18.02 13.78
C GLN A 249 -1.35 17.85 12.31
N LYS A 250 -0.72 16.92 11.60
CA LYS A 250 -1.07 16.62 10.19
C LYS A 250 -2.47 16.03 10.05
N ILE A 251 -2.90 15.24 11.03
CA ILE A 251 -4.20 14.55 11.00
C ILE A 251 -5.35 15.52 11.32
N GLU A 252 -5.13 16.46 12.23
CA GLU A 252 -6.09 17.49 12.60
C GLU A 252 -6.50 18.35 11.39
N GLU A 253 -5.56 18.63 10.47
CA GLU A 253 -5.81 19.35 9.22
C GLU A 253 -6.76 18.61 8.25
N TYR A 254 -7.01 17.31 8.45
CA TYR A 254 -7.87 16.53 7.56
C TYR A 254 -9.37 16.77 7.76
N SER A 255 -9.79 17.23 8.95
CA SER A 255 -11.21 17.42 9.28
C SER A 255 -11.40 18.30 10.50
N GLN A 256 -12.39 19.19 10.46
CA GLN A 256 -12.81 19.99 11.61
C GLN A 256 -13.27 19.13 12.81
N GLN A 257 -13.71 17.89 12.58
CA GLN A 257 -14.08 16.97 13.66
C GLN A 257 -12.90 16.56 14.55
N LEU A 258 -11.68 16.78 14.06
CA LEU A 258 -10.44 16.45 14.76
C LEU A 258 -9.84 17.68 15.47
N GLU A 259 -10.58 18.79 15.55
CA GLU A 259 -10.15 19.97 16.27
C GLU A 259 -9.70 19.63 17.70
N GLY A 260 -8.55 20.19 18.09
CA GLY A 260 -7.93 19.97 19.39
C GLY A 260 -7.20 18.63 19.53
N LEU A 261 -7.17 17.76 18.50
CA LEU A 261 -6.48 16.47 18.55
C LEU A 261 -4.99 16.63 18.90
N THR A 262 -4.32 17.64 18.35
CA THR A 262 -2.90 17.90 18.65
C THR A 262 -2.69 18.24 20.11
N ASN A 263 -3.59 19.04 20.70
CA ASN A 263 -3.53 19.42 22.12
C ASN A 263 -3.79 18.19 23.02
N ASP A 264 -4.75 17.34 22.65
CA ASP A 264 -5.06 16.11 23.39
C ASP A 264 -3.83 15.17 23.42
N VAL A 265 -3.18 14.98 22.27
CA VAL A 265 -1.97 14.14 22.16
C VAL A 265 -0.78 14.78 22.86
N HIS A 266 -0.62 16.10 22.77
CA HIS A 266 0.42 16.83 23.50
C HIS A 266 0.25 16.72 25.01
N THR A 267 -0.99 16.72 25.51
CA THR A 267 -1.28 16.53 26.95
C THR A 267 -0.76 15.18 27.44
N LEU A 268 -0.87 14.12 26.63
CA LEU A 268 -0.30 12.82 26.96
C LEU A 268 1.23 12.87 27.08
N GLU A 269 1.92 13.54 26.15
CA GLU A 269 3.37 13.73 26.21
C GLU A 269 3.78 14.64 27.39
N ALA A 270 2.94 15.61 27.77
CA ALA A 270 3.17 16.52 28.90
C ALA A 270 3.16 15.80 30.26
N TYR A 271 2.43 14.68 30.39
CA TYR A 271 2.56 13.77 31.55
C TYR A 271 3.90 13.01 31.58
N GLY A 272 4.83 13.32 30.67
CA GLY A 272 6.14 12.68 30.57
C GLY A 272 6.08 11.30 29.94
N VAL A 273 4.97 10.98 29.26
CA VAL A 273 4.77 9.69 28.59
C VAL A 273 5.35 9.76 27.19
N ASP A 274 6.42 9.00 26.95
CA ASP A 274 6.98 8.79 25.62
C ASP A 274 7.50 7.35 25.47
N SER A 275 7.98 7.00 24.27
CA SER A 275 8.47 5.63 24.02
C SER A 275 9.74 5.26 24.79
N LEU A 276 10.39 6.18 25.48
CA LEU A 276 11.70 5.98 26.09
C LEU A 276 11.66 6.08 27.62
N LYS A 277 11.13 7.17 28.18
CA LYS A 277 11.05 7.45 29.63
C LYS A 277 10.19 6.44 30.40
N THR A 278 9.29 5.74 29.73
CA THR A 278 8.51 4.64 30.33
C THR A 278 9.29 3.32 30.39
N ARG A 279 10.53 3.26 29.87
CA ARG A 279 11.29 2.01 29.72
C ARG A 279 12.73 2.08 30.22
N TYR A 280 13.39 3.22 30.09
CA TYR A 280 14.83 3.31 30.30
C TYR A 280 15.20 4.22 31.49
N PRO A 281 15.87 3.71 32.53
CA PRO A 281 16.26 4.49 33.71
C PRO A 281 17.28 5.62 33.46
N ASP A 282 18.18 5.46 32.49
CA ASP A 282 19.22 6.45 32.16
C ASP A 282 18.67 7.78 31.64
N LEU A 283 17.40 7.79 31.23
CA LEU A 283 16.67 8.98 30.80
C LEU A 283 15.92 9.68 31.95
N LEU A 284 16.03 9.16 33.17
CA LEU A 284 15.37 9.68 34.36
C LEU A 284 16.42 10.22 35.36
N PRO A 285 16.04 11.16 36.24
CA PRO A 285 16.93 11.62 37.29
C PRO A 285 17.30 10.47 38.23
N PHE A 286 18.59 10.25 38.46
CA PHE A 286 19.06 9.28 39.45
C PHE A 286 18.43 9.56 40.84
N PRO A 287 17.94 8.56 41.59
CA PRO A 287 18.00 7.11 41.35
C PRO A 287 16.72 6.51 40.72
N GLN A 288 15.87 7.32 40.09
CA GLN A 288 14.55 6.88 39.62
C GLN A 288 14.62 5.80 38.54
N VAL A 289 13.70 4.84 38.63
CA VAL A 289 13.36 3.94 37.52
C VAL A 289 11.97 4.28 36.97
N PRO A 290 11.60 3.82 35.75
CA PRO A 290 10.26 4.07 35.21
C PRO A 290 9.12 3.66 36.14
N ASN A 291 9.31 2.59 36.94
CA ASN A 291 8.32 2.12 37.90
C ASN A 291 7.99 3.17 38.99
N ASP A 292 8.95 4.00 39.38
CA ASP A 292 8.77 5.06 40.40
C ASP A 292 8.20 6.35 39.81
N ARG A 293 8.35 6.56 38.50
CA ARG A 293 8.10 7.84 37.85
C ARG A 293 6.62 8.19 37.75
N PHE A 294 5.76 7.20 37.54
CA PHE A 294 4.35 7.41 37.23
C PHE A 294 3.48 7.02 38.43
N THR A 295 2.78 7.99 38.99
CA THR A 295 1.81 7.73 40.06
C THR A 295 0.53 7.11 39.50
N SER A 296 -0.31 6.52 40.37
CA SER A 296 -1.60 5.96 39.96
C SER A 296 -2.55 7.04 39.44
N GLU A 297 -2.49 8.25 39.96
CA GLU A 297 -3.26 9.41 39.49
C GLU A 297 -2.85 9.78 38.07
N VAL A 298 -1.53 9.84 37.80
CA VAL A 298 -1.02 10.10 36.45
C VAL A 298 -1.46 9.01 35.48
N ALA A 299 -1.36 7.73 35.87
CA ALA A 299 -1.79 6.62 35.03
C ALA A 299 -3.29 6.69 34.69
N MET A 300 -4.14 7.04 35.66
CA MET A 300 -5.57 7.26 35.44
C MET A 300 -5.84 8.42 34.47
N ARG A 301 -5.17 9.57 34.65
CA ARG A 301 -5.29 10.72 33.73
C ARG A 301 -4.84 10.38 32.31
N VAL A 302 -3.73 9.67 32.16
CA VAL A 302 -3.23 9.21 30.86
C VAL A 302 -4.23 8.28 30.18
N MET A 303 -4.87 7.39 30.93
CA MET A 303 -5.94 6.55 30.41
C MET A 303 -7.17 7.34 29.95
N GLU A 304 -7.62 8.32 30.74
CA GLU A 304 -8.73 9.21 30.38
C GLU A 304 -8.44 9.98 29.07
N CYS A 305 -7.27 10.62 28.99
CA CYS A 305 -6.83 11.33 27.78
C CYS A 305 -6.76 10.38 26.57
N THR A 306 -6.21 9.18 26.75
CA THR A 306 -6.13 8.18 25.67
C THR A 306 -7.53 7.77 25.20
N ALA A 307 -8.47 7.57 26.12
CA ALA A 307 -9.86 7.24 25.76
C ALA A 307 -10.49 8.33 24.88
N CYS A 308 -10.33 9.60 25.24
CA CYS A 308 -10.83 10.73 24.46
C CYS A 308 -10.24 10.74 23.04
N ILE A 309 -8.92 10.55 22.92
CA ILE A 309 -8.24 10.50 21.61
C ILE A 309 -8.75 9.34 20.77
N ILE A 310 -8.85 8.14 21.35
CA ILE A 310 -9.32 6.95 20.65
C ILE A 310 -10.75 7.14 20.15
N ILE A 311 -11.67 7.61 21.00
CA ILE A 311 -13.07 7.85 20.61
C ILE A 311 -13.15 8.87 19.47
N LYS A 312 -12.42 9.99 19.57
CA LYS A 312 -12.38 11.03 18.54
C LYS A 312 -11.91 10.47 17.19
N LEU A 313 -10.80 9.73 17.19
CA LEU A 313 -10.24 9.12 15.98
C LEU A 313 -11.11 8.00 15.41
N GLU A 314 -11.74 7.19 16.26
CA GLU A 314 -12.64 6.12 15.84
C GLU A 314 -13.87 6.66 15.12
N ASN A 315 -14.50 7.68 15.68
CA ASN A 315 -15.65 8.34 15.06
C ASN A 315 -15.28 8.92 13.68
N PHE A 316 -14.11 9.57 13.60
CA PHE A 316 -13.60 10.08 12.33
C PHE A 316 -13.34 8.98 11.29
N ILE A 317 -12.67 7.89 11.68
CA ILE A 317 -12.35 6.77 10.79
C ILE A 317 -13.64 6.08 10.31
N GLN A 318 -14.63 5.89 11.18
CA GLN A 318 -15.90 5.27 10.83
C GLN A 318 -16.68 6.05 9.78
N GLN A 319 -16.62 7.39 9.79
CA GLN A 319 -17.28 8.22 8.77
C GLN A 319 -16.56 8.23 7.42
N LYS A 320 -15.29 7.81 7.39
CA LYS A 320 -14.46 7.75 6.18
C LYS A 320 -14.45 6.38 5.49
N ILE A 321 -14.84 5.33 6.21
CA ILE A 321 -14.94 3.94 5.72
C ILE A 321 -16.29 3.72 5.05
#